data_AF-A0A7J8ZIL9-F1
#
_entry.id   AF-A0A7J8ZIL9-F1
#
_cell.length_a   1.000
_cell.length_b   1.000
_cell.length_c   1.000
_cell.angle_alpha   90.00
_cell.angle_beta   90.00
_cell.angle_gamma   90.00
#
_symmetry.space_group_name_H-M   'P 1'
#
loop_
_entity.id
_entity.type
_entity.pdbx_description
1 polymer ?
#
loop_
_entity_poly.entity_id
_entity_poly.type
_entity_poly.pdbx_seq_one_letter_code
_entity_poly.pdbx_strand_id
1 'polypeptide(L)'
;MLHKLVQKVKTNVVKKNCNPEWCDEVSLSIKDLNDPIELTVYDKDTLGADDPMGTAEIDLKPYLEAARLRKELQELPNGCALKKVQPSGTNDLADESRILWENGRITQDMRLKLRNVESGEVLIQIEWVDIPGCKGLDPDF
;
A
#
# COMPACT_ATOMS: atom_id res chain seq x y z
N MET A 1 15.26 4.30 -26.08
CA MET A 1 14.09 4.13 -25.20
C MET A 1 14.56 3.50 -23.90
N LEU A 2 14.50 4.22 -22.78
CA LEU A 2 14.79 3.61 -21.48
C LEU A 2 13.57 2.78 -21.08
N HIS A 3 13.71 1.46 -21.02
CA HIS A 3 12.67 0.63 -20.40
C HIS A 3 12.61 1.00 -18.92
N LYS A 4 11.51 1.62 -18.48
CA LYS A 4 11.23 1.82 -17.07
C LYS A 4 11.18 0.43 -16.43
N LEU A 5 12.13 0.13 -15.54
CA LEU A 5 12.17 -1.16 -14.85
C LEU A 5 10.97 -1.19 -13.89
N VAL A 6 9.94 -1.96 -14.24
CA VAL A 6 8.76 -2.15 -13.38
C VAL A 6 9.14 -3.10 -12.25
N GLN A 7 9.08 -2.62 -11.01
CA GLN A 7 9.27 -3.47 -9.84
C GLN A 7 8.01 -4.33 -9.63
N LYS A 8 8.21 -5.62 -9.31
CA LYS A 8 7.14 -6.53 -8.92
C LYS A 8 7.59 -7.33 -7.71
N VAL A 9 6.74 -7.38 -6.70
CA VAL A 9 6.87 -8.25 -5.52
C VAL A 9 5.61 -9.12 -5.42
N LYS A 10 5.69 -10.26 -4.75
CA LYS A 10 4.60 -11.22 -4.63
C LYS A 10 4.56 -11.78 -3.22
N THR A 11 3.35 -12.00 -2.71
CA THR A 11 3.08 -12.74 -1.48
C THR A 11 3.21 -14.24 -1.71
N ASN A 12 3.15 -15.00 -0.63
CA ASN A 12 2.98 -16.44 -0.64
C ASN A 12 1.59 -16.81 -1.15
N VAL A 13 1.48 -18.06 -1.63
CA VAL A 13 0.21 -18.59 -2.15
C VAL A 13 -0.51 -19.31 -1.03
N VAL A 14 -1.74 -18.89 -0.75
CA VAL A 14 -2.64 -19.61 0.16
C VAL A 14 -3.56 -20.50 -0.69
N LYS A 15 -3.45 -21.81 -0.51
CA LYS A 15 -4.17 -22.77 -1.36
C LYS A 15 -5.61 -22.96 -0.89
N LYS A 16 -6.54 -23.05 -1.86
CA LYS A 16 -7.95 -23.46 -1.65
C LYS A 16 -8.70 -22.60 -0.63
N ASN A 17 -8.48 -21.28 -0.65
CA ASN A 17 -9.15 -20.35 0.26
C ASN A 17 -9.44 -19.02 -0.44
N CYS A 18 -10.72 -18.62 -0.50
CA CYS A 18 -11.14 -17.32 -1.03
C CYS A 18 -11.10 -16.19 0.02
N ASN A 19 -10.77 -16.51 1.28
CA ASN A 19 -10.53 -15.56 2.37
C ASN A 19 -9.12 -15.82 2.94
N PRO A 20 -8.06 -15.68 2.13
CA PRO A 20 -6.71 -15.99 2.56
C PRO A 20 -6.21 -14.98 3.59
N GLU A 21 -5.54 -15.50 4.62
CA GLU A 21 -4.74 -14.71 5.54
C GLU A 21 -3.27 -14.86 5.10
N TRP A 22 -2.73 -13.85 4.43
CA TRP A 22 -1.34 -13.89 3.98
C TRP A 22 -0.36 -13.57 5.11
N CYS A 23 -0.62 -12.49 5.86
CA CYS A 23 0.28 -11.95 6.88
C CYS A 23 1.73 -11.76 6.38
N ASP A 24 1.90 -11.57 5.07
CA ASP A 24 3.20 -11.36 4.43
C ASP A 24 3.57 -9.87 4.47
N GLU A 25 4.85 -9.60 4.70
CA GLU A 25 5.44 -8.28 4.51
C GLU A 25 6.23 -8.25 3.20
N VAL A 26 5.95 -7.25 2.36
CA VAL A 26 6.68 -7.04 1.09
C VAL A 26 7.13 -5.60 1.00
N SER A 27 8.35 -5.38 0.51
CA SER A 27 8.92 -4.03 0.38
C SER A 27 9.03 -3.61 -1.09
N LEU A 28 8.51 -2.42 -1.39
CA LEU A 28 8.66 -1.76 -2.69
C LEU A 28 9.64 -0.59 -2.57
N SER A 29 10.50 -0.42 -3.57
CA SER A 29 11.47 0.67 -3.62
C SER A 29 10.92 1.78 -4.50
N ILE A 30 10.57 2.91 -3.88
CA ILE A 30 9.94 4.03 -4.59
C ILE A 30 11.03 4.94 -5.18
N LYS A 31 11.08 5.04 -6.51
CA LYS A 31 12.00 5.92 -7.24
C LYS A 31 11.34 7.25 -7.65
N ASP A 32 10.07 7.20 -7.98
CA ASP A 32 9.24 8.36 -8.31
C ASP A 32 7.94 8.24 -7.51
N LEU A 33 7.59 9.30 -6.76
CA LEU A 33 6.39 9.32 -5.91
C LEU A 33 5.09 9.43 -6.72
N ASN A 34 5.18 9.70 -8.03
CA ASN A 34 4.04 9.72 -8.94
C ASN A 34 3.79 8.37 -9.63
N ASP A 35 4.66 7.39 -9.41
CA ASP A 35 4.48 6.06 -10.00
C ASP A 35 3.31 5.34 -9.33
N PRO A 36 2.34 4.83 -10.10
CA PRO A 36 1.20 4.12 -9.53
C PRO A 36 1.67 2.80 -8.91
N ILE A 37 1.07 2.47 -7.77
CA ILE A 37 1.24 1.16 -7.14
C ILE A 37 -0.06 0.39 -7.33
N GLU A 38 0.01 -0.64 -8.17
CA GLU A 38 -1.11 -1.54 -8.43
C GLU A 38 -0.94 -2.85 -7.66
N LEU A 39 -2.00 -3.22 -6.94
CA LEU A 39 -2.18 -4.53 -6.33
C LEU A 39 -3.07 -5.36 -7.25
N THR A 40 -2.61 -6.56 -7.61
CA THR A 40 -3.38 -7.51 -8.42
C THR A 40 -3.43 -8.84 -7.71
N VAL A 41 -4.64 -9.38 -7.56
CA VAL A 41 -4.85 -10.72 -7.02
C VAL A 41 -4.90 -11.71 -8.18
N TYR A 42 -4.32 -12.89 -7.98
CA TYR A 42 -4.30 -13.98 -8.96
C TYR A 42 -4.68 -15.30 -8.30
N ASP A 43 -5.44 -16.14 -9.00
CA ASP A 43 -5.56 -17.56 -8.68
C ASP A 43 -4.35 -18.29 -9.26
N LYS A 44 -3.67 -19.07 -8.42
CA LYS A 44 -2.45 -19.77 -8.85
C LYS A 44 -2.80 -21.15 -9.37
N ASP A 45 -2.61 -21.32 -10.67
CA ASP A 45 -2.76 -22.60 -11.31
C ASP A 45 -1.47 -23.40 -11.36
N THR A 46 -1.59 -24.71 -11.14
CA THR A 46 -0.42 -25.61 -11.20
C THR A 46 -0.05 -25.95 -12.64
N LEU A 47 -1.03 -25.91 -13.55
CA LEU A 47 -0.88 -26.23 -14.96
C LEU A 47 -1.64 -25.17 -15.78
N GLY A 48 -0.99 -24.06 -16.09
CA GLY A 48 -1.62 -22.95 -16.82
C GLY A 48 -0.98 -21.61 -16.53
N ALA A 49 -1.58 -20.55 -17.05
CA ALA A 49 -1.32 -19.19 -16.62
C ALA A 49 -2.23 -18.88 -15.42
N ASP A 50 -1.73 -18.08 -14.47
CA ASP A 50 -2.52 -17.65 -13.32
C ASP A 50 -3.68 -16.74 -13.76
N ASP A 51 -4.90 -17.02 -13.28
CA ASP A 51 -6.09 -16.26 -13.61
C ASP A 51 -6.17 -14.97 -12.77
N PRO A 52 -6.44 -13.79 -13.36
CA PRO A 52 -6.58 -12.55 -12.59
C PRO A 52 -7.88 -12.54 -11.79
N MET A 53 -7.78 -12.19 -10.50
CA MET A 53 -8.89 -12.10 -9.56
C MET A 53 -9.18 -10.65 -9.12
N GLY A 54 -8.79 -9.69 -9.93
CA GLY A 54 -9.08 -8.26 -9.74
C GLY A 54 -7.88 -7.43 -9.32
N THR A 55 -8.04 -6.11 -9.42
CA THR A 55 -6.98 -5.12 -9.21
C THR A 55 -7.43 -3.98 -8.30
N ALA A 56 -6.50 -3.37 -7.57
CA ALA A 56 -6.72 -2.13 -6.83
C ALA A 56 -5.47 -1.24 -6.87
N GLU A 57 -5.66 0.06 -6.75
CA GLU A 57 -4.60 1.06 -6.68
C GLU A 57 -4.35 1.48 -5.22
N ILE A 58 -3.07 1.59 -4.86
CA ILE A 58 -2.63 2.13 -3.57
C ILE A 58 -2.22 3.58 -3.79
N ASP A 59 -3.10 4.52 -3.41
CA ASP A 59 -2.79 5.95 -3.45
C ASP A 59 -1.93 6.36 -2.25
N LEU A 60 -0.65 6.63 -2.51
CA LEU A 60 0.30 7.07 -1.49
C LEU A 60 0.18 8.55 -1.13
N LYS A 61 -0.54 9.38 -1.88
CA LYS A 61 -0.54 10.84 -1.65
C LYS A 61 -0.95 11.22 -0.23
N PRO A 62 -2.06 10.69 0.34
CA PRO A 62 -2.44 11.01 1.71
C PRO A 62 -1.38 10.61 2.74
N TYR A 63 -0.72 9.48 2.53
CA TYR A 63 0.38 9.00 3.35
C TYR A 63 1.58 9.96 3.29
N LEU A 64 2.00 10.32 2.08
CA LEU A 64 3.17 11.17 1.85
C LEU A 64 2.97 12.58 2.42
N GLU A 65 1.76 13.12 2.36
CA GLU A 65 1.42 14.39 2.99
C GLU A 65 1.61 14.33 4.51
N ALA A 66 1.15 13.26 5.18
CA ALA A 66 1.37 13.06 6.60
C ALA A 66 2.86 12.84 6.92
N ALA A 67 3.57 12.07 6.09
CA ALA A 67 4.98 11.75 6.27
C ALA A 67 5.92 12.95 6.14
N ARG A 68 5.56 13.96 5.35
CA ARG A 68 6.32 15.22 5.26
C ARG A 68 6.33 16.01 6.57
N LEU A 69 5.33 15.83 7.43
CA LEU A 69 5.25 16.48 8.73
C LEU A 69 5.95 15.71 9.85
N ARG A 70 6.63 14.59 9.55
CA ARG A 70 7.19 13.66 10.54
C ARG A 70 8.08 14.31 11.60
N LYS A 71 8.80 15.39 11.28
CA LYS A 71 9.62 16.16 12.24
C LYS A 71 8.76 16.74 13.37
N GLU A 72 7.52 17.15 13.08
CA GLU A 72 6.57 17.74 14.03
C GLU A 72 5.79 16.68 14.82
N LEU A 73 5.74 15.43 14.32
CA LEU A 73 4.95 14.35 14.93
C LEU A 73 5.66 13.66 16.11
N GLN A 74 6.96 13.89 16.30
CA GLN A 74 7.76 13.18 17.32
C GLN A 74 7.25 13.41 18.76
N GLU A 75 6.60 14.54 18.99
CA GLU A 75 6.02 14.91 20.29
C GLU A 75 4.57 14.41 20.47
N LEU A 76 3.97 13.78 19.46
CA LEU A 76 2.59 13.29 19.53
C LEU A 76 2.49 11.97 20.30
N PRO A 77 1.38 11.76 21.04
CA PRO A 77 1.12 10.48 21.68
C PRO A 77 0.90 9.37 20.64
N ASN A 78 1.23 8.15 21.04
CA ASN A 78 0.95 6.95 20.24
C ASN A 78 -0.56 6.80 19.96
N GLY A 79 -0.88 6.32 18.76
CA GLY A 79 -2.25 6.11 18.30
C GLY A 79 -2.94 7.40 17.81
N CYS A 80 -2.19 8.51 17.67
CA CYS A 80 -2.75 9.75 17.15
C CYS A 80 -3.15 9.58 15.67
N ALA A 81 -4.42 9.85 15.36
CA ALA A 81 -4.89 9.86 13.98
C ALA A 81 -4.44 11.14 13.27
N LEU A 82 -3.55 10.99 12.29
CA LEU A 82 -3.00 12.09 11.49
C LEU A 82 -3.96 12.49 10.38
N LYS A 83 -4.58 11.51 9.73
CA LYS A 83 -5.50 11.73 8.62
C LYS A 83 -6.50 10.58 8.48
N LYS A 84 -7.66 10.89 7.92
CA LYS A 84 -8.69 9.94 7.51
C LYS A 84 -8.98 10.14 6.03
N VAL A 85 -9.01 9.06 5.26
CA VAL A 85 -9.33 9.06 3.84
C VAL A 85 -10.63 8.29 3.65
N GLN A 86 -11.64 8.95 3.10
CA GLN A 86 -12.94 8.32 2.86
C GLN A 86 -12.97 7.62 1.50
N PRO A 87 -13.74 6.53 1.36
CA PRO A 87 -14.12 5.99 0.06
C PRO A 87 -14.69 7.07 -0.87
N SER A 88 -14.26 7.05 -2.12
CA SER A 88 -14.74 7.99 -3.14
C SER A 88 -14.83 7.31 -4.51
N GLY A 89 -15.39 8.00 -5.51
CA GLY A 89 -15.40 7.52 -6.89
C GLY A 89 -14.03 7.56 -7.58
N THR A 90 -12.98 8.03 -6.91
CA THR A 90 -11.63 8.20 -7.48
C THR A 90 -10.57 7.38 -6.75
N ASN A 91 -10.95 6.56 -5.76
CA ASN A 91 -10.06 5.66 -5.06
C ASN A 91 -10.70 4.27 -4.93
N ASP A 92 -9.89 3.30 -4.55
CA ASP A 92 -10.33 1.91 -4.41
C ASP A 92 -10.61 1.54 -2.95
N LEU A 93 -10.83 2.51 -2.06
CA LEU A 93 -11.14 2.24 -0.66
C LEU A 93 -12.57 1.70 -0.50
N ALA A 94 -12.72 0.60 0.23
CA ALA A 94 -13.99 0.03 0.62
C ALA A 94 -14.55 0.65 1.92
N ASP A 95 -13.67 1.19 2.78
CA ASP A 95 -14.01 1.82 4.07
C ASP A 95 -13.04 2.97 4.40
N GLU A 96 -13.29 3.72 5.48
CA GLU A 96 -12.40 4.77 5.99
C GLU A 96 -10.99 4.21 6.23
N SER A 97 -10.01 4.74 5.51
CA SER A 97 -8.59 4.48 5.75
C SER A 97 -8.03 5.49 6.75
N ARG A 98 -7.29 5.01 7.75
CA ARG A 98 -6.70 5.84 8.80
C ARG A 98 -5.20 5.85 8.69
N ILE A 99 -4.62 7.04 8.78
CA ILE A 99 -3.18 7.26 8.88
C ILE A 99 -2.87 7.60 10.32
N LEU A 100 -2.08 6.77 10.97
CA LEU A 100 -1.80 6.82 12.40
C LEU A 100 -0.33 7.10 12.65
N TRP A 101 -0.05 7.83 13.73
CA TRP A 101 1.27 7.91 14.34
C TRP A 101 1.34 6.90 15.48
N GLU A 102 2.25 5.93 15.38
CA GLU A 102 2.42 4.89 16.38
C GLU A 102 3.90 4.51 16.52
N ASN A 103 4.43 4.63 17.74
CA ASN A 103 5.78 4.18 18.09
C ASN A 103 6.88 4.74 17.17
N GLY A 104 6.80 6.03 16.81
CA GLY A 104 7.79 6.68 15.95
C GLY A 104 7.61 6.43 14.45
N ARG A 105 6.52 5.75 14.06
CA ARG A 105 6.20 5.36 12.69
C ARG A 105 4.85 5.92 12.28
N ILE A 106 4.70 6.11 10.97
CA ILE A 106 3.40 6.35 10.37
C ILE A 106 2.95 5.04 9.75
N THR A 107 1.71 4.66 10.02
CA THR A 107 1.06 3.51 9.41
C THR A 107 -0.23 3.95 8.75
N GLN A 108 -0.64 3.26 7.69
CA GLN A 108 -1.96 3.43 7.11
C GLN A 108 -2.61 2.10 6.81
N ASP A 109 -3.76 1.88 7.43
CA ASP A 109 -4.62 0.74 7.16
C ASP A 109 -5.53 1.05 5.97
N MET A 110 -5.61 0.12 5.02
CA MET A 110 -6.47 0.24 3.85
C MET A 110 -7.26 -1.05 3.65
N ARG A 111 -8.56 -0.91 3.45
CA ARG A 111 -9.43 -1.96 2.91
C ARG A 111 -9.71 -1.60 1.47
N LEU A 112 -9.14 -2.34 0.53
CA LEU A 112 -9.21 -2.05 -0.90
C LEU A 112 -10.25 -2.94 -1.57
N LYS A 113 -11.20 -2.33 -2.27
CA LYS A 113 -12.16 -3.04 -3.11
C LYS A 113 -11.54 -3.36 -4.47
N LEU A 114 -11.57 -4.63 -4.85
CA LEU A 114 -11.03 -5.06 -6.14
C LEU A 114 -11.94 -4.63 -7.29
N ARG A 115 -11.32 -4.11 -8.36
CA ARG A 115 -11.92 -3.79 -9.65
C ARG A 115 -11.74 -4.96 -10.61
N ASN A 116 -12.53 -4.96 -11.69
CA ASN A 116 -12.47 -5.97 -12.76
C ASN A 116 -12.74 -7.41 -12.29
N VAL A 117 -13.49 -7.55 -11.19
CA VAL A 117 -13.92 -8.83 -10.62
C VAL A 117 -15.31 -8.64 -10.00
N GLU A 118 -16.08 -9.71 -9.86
CA GLU A 118 -17.45 -9.66 -9.31
C GLU A 118 -17.47 -9.25 -7.84
N SER A 119 -16.47 -9.69 -7.07
CA SER A 119 -16.32 -9.38 -5.66
C SER A 119 -14.88 -9.62 -5.20
N GLY A 120 -14.53 -9.03 -4.06
CA GLY A 120 -13.22 -9.20 -3.45
C GLY A 120 -12.73 -7.91 -2.82
N GLU A 121 -12.15 -8.04 -1.63
CA GLU A 121 -11.51 -6.96 -0.92
C GLU A 121 -10.18 -7.45 -0.35
N VAL A 122 -9.20 -6.56 -0.25
CA VAL A 122 -7.89 -6.87 0.32
C VAL A 122 -7.62 -5.88 1.45
N LEU A 123 -7.29 -6.40 2.63
CA LEU A 123 -6.82 -5.59 3.75
C LEU A 123 -5.30 -5.54 3.72
N ILE A 124 -4.75 -4.33 3.76
CA ILE A 124 -3.32 -4.07 3.84
C ILE A 124 -3.04 -2.99 4.88
N GLN A 125 -1.82 -3.00 5.40
CA GLN A 125 -1.24 -1.89 6.14
C GLN A 125 0.05 -1.49 5.42
N ILE A 126 0.26 -0.19 5.23
CA ILE A 126 1.51 0.34 4.67
C ILE A 126 2.30 1.12 5.72
N GLU A 127 3.62 1.03 5.63
CA GLU A 127 4.57 1.90 6.32
C GLU A 127 5.69 2.32 5.37
N TRP A 128 6.33 3.45 5.67
CA TRP A 128 7.46 3.97 4.91
C TRP A 128 8.77 3.74 5.67
N VAL A 129 9.73 3.14 4.98
CA VAL A 129 11.05 2.85 5.52
C VAL A 129 12.10 3.66 4.78
N ASP A 130 12.83 4.50 5.52
CA ASP A 130 13.95 5.26 4.97
C ASP A 130 15.16 4.33 4.79
N ILE A 131 15.73 4.33 3.59
CA ILE A 131 16.95 3.59 3.27
C ILE A 131 18.14 4.55 3.43
N PRO A 132 19.13 4.25 4.30
CA PRO A 132 20.32 5.07 4.45
C PRO A 132 21.02 5.30 3.11
N GLY A 133 21.39 6.55 2.82
CA GLY A 133 22.04 6.95 1.56
C GLY A 133 21.07 7.22 0.40
N CYS A 134 19.75 7.08 0.59
CA CYS A 134 18.73 7.54 -0.35
C CYS A 134 18.15 8.88 0.10
N LYS A 135 17.59 9.68 -0.84
CA LYS A 135 16.99 11.00 -0.54
C LYS A 135 15.86 10.96 0.50
N GLY A 136 15.17 9.82 0.60
CA GLY A 136 14.02 9.66 1.49
C GLY A 136 12.88 10.61 1.13
N LEU A 137 12.09 11.01 2.13
CA LEU A 137 11.03 12.02 2.01
C LEU A 137 11.46 13.41 2.46
N ASP A 138 12.74 13.60 2.76
CA ASP A 138 13.26 14.89 3.22
C ASP A 138 13.28 15.89 2.04
N PRO A 139 12.54 17.01 2.11
CA PRO A 139 12.59 18.03 1.06
C PRO A 139 13.95 18.74 0.98
N ASP A 140 14.79 18.60 2.01
CA ASP A 140 16.07 19.32 2.14
C ASP A 140 17.28 18.58 1.49
N PHE A 141 17.04 17.54 0.68
CA PHE A 141 18.06 16.75 -0.08
C PHE A 141 18.00 16.90 -1.61
#